data_AF-A0A2I7SIV2-F1
#
_entry.id   AF-A0A2I7SIV2-F1
#
_cell.length_a   1.000
_cell.length_b   1.000
_cell.length_c   1.000
_cell.angle_alpha   90.00
_cell.angle_beta   90.00
_cell.angle_gamma   90.00
#
_symmetry.space_group_name_H-M   'P 1'
#
loop_
_entity.id
_entity.type
_entity.pdbx_description
1 polymer ?
#
loop_
_entity_poly.entity_id
_entity_poly.type
_entity_poly.pdbx_seq_one_letter_code
_entity_poly.pdbx_strand_id
1 'polypeptide(L)'
;MIIFKDRYFPHYFKIIRQTYIKQRVDTFITYFKAYYWGVQLEKGSEFVGLPKFRKTPKSSIYIGKNARLLSSFSANLHGLNRKCMISTLDKNASITIGDNFGMSGGIIASALKVTIGSRVMIGANCTITDTDSHALNFKDRHANYYNLKTKDYKEPIKK
;
A
#
# COMPACT_ATOMS: atom_id res chain seq x y z
N MET A 1 42.81 -7.84 19.49
CA MET A 1 41.34 -7.90 19.57
C MET A 1 40.81 -6.47 19.69
N ILE A 2 40.39 -5.86 18.58
CA ILE A 2 39.89 -4.48 18.60
C ILE A 2 38.53 -4.50 19.29
N ILE A 3 38.47 -3.92 20.48
CA ILE A 3 37.24 -3.74 21.25
C ILE A 3 36.37 -2.76 20.47
N PHE A 4 35.38 -3.28 19.74
CA PHE A 4 34.39 -2.49 19.03
C PHE A 4 33.46 -1.80 20.04
N LYS A 5 33.92 -0.71 20.65
CA LYS A 5 33.07 0.20 21.40
C LYS A 5 32.07 0.85 20.42
N ASP A 6 30.79 0.56 20.63
CA ASP A 6 29.67 1.46 20.33
C ASP A 6 29.54 1.98 18.88
N ARG A 7 29.21 1.08 17.95
CA ARG A 7 28.90 1.44 16.55
C ARG A 7 27.46 1.97 16.37
N TYR A 8 27.16 3.15 16.90
CA TYR A 8 25.84 3.79 16.69
C TYR A 8 25.70 4.50 15.34
N PHE A 9 26.82 4.83 14.67
CA PHE A 9 26.84 5.60 13.42
C PHE A 9 25.91 5.06 12.32
N PRO A 10 25.87 3.74 12.02
CA PRO A 10 24.98 3.21 10.98
C PRO A 10 23.48 3.41 11.30
N HIS A 11 23.11 3.35 12.58
CA HIS A 11 21.74 3.56 13.02
C HIS A 11 21.29 5.00 12.77
N TYR A 12 22.07 5.97 13.24
CA TYR A 12 21.77 7.39 13.04
C TYR A 12 21.84 7.80 11.57
N PHE A 13 22.84 7.31 10.82
CA PHE A 13 22.93 7.54 9.38
C PHE A 13 21.69 7.01 8.64
N LYS A 14 21.20 5.81 8.99
CA LYS A 14 19.97 5.26 8.43
C LYS A 14 18.77 6.15 8.72
N ILE A 15 18.59 6.60 9.97
CA ILE A 15 17.48 7.47 10.37
C ILE A 15 17.53 8.79 9.61
N ILE A 16 18.70 9.43 9.55
CA ILE A 16 18.88 10.72 8.87
C ILE A 16 18.57 10.57 7.39
N ARG A 17 19.15 9.58 6.72
CA ARG A 17 18.91 9.32 5.30
C ARG A 17 17.44 9.01 5.01
N GLN A 18 16.78 8.25 5.89
CA GLN A 18 15.36 7.94 5.73
C GLN A 18 14.47 9.17 5.90
N THR A 19 14.70 9.95 6.95
CA THR A 19 13.84 11.07 7.35
C THR A 19 14.06 12.30 6.46
N TYR A 20 15.31 12.69 6.22
CA TYR A 20 15.60 13.96 5.55
C TYR A 20 15.73 13.86 4.04
N ILE A 21 16.07 12.69 3.50
CA ILE A 21 16.29 12.51 2.06
C ILE A 21 15.16 11.66 1.47
N LYS A 22 15.07 10.41 1.90
CA LYS A 22 14.17 9.42 1.30
C LYS A 22 12.70 9.84 1.42
N GLN A 23 12.27 10.24 2.61
CA GLN A 23 10.89 10.65 2.85
C GLN A 23 10.48 11.83 1.96
N ARG A 24 11.34 12.86 1.82
CA ARG A 24 11.04 14.04 1.00
C ARG A 24 10.88 13.69 -0.48
N VAL A 25 11.83 12.93 -1.03
CA VAL A 25 11.79 12.47 -2.42
C VAL A 25 10.58 11.57 -2.67
N ASP A 26 10.37 10.56 -1.82
CA ASP A 26 9.23 9.65 -1.95
C ASP A 26 7.89 10.38 -1.82
N THR A 27 7.80 11.37 -0.93
CA THR A 27 6.61 12.19 -0.74
C THR A 27 6.30 12.99 -2.00
N PHE A 28 7.29 13.70 -2.55
CA PHE A 28 7.12 14.45 -3.79
C PHE A 28 6.63 13.56 -4.94
N ILE A 29 7.27 12.41 -5.15
CA ILE A 29 6.87 11.43 -6.17
C ILE A 29 5.46 10.89 -5.89
N THR A 30 5.10 10.69 -4.62
CA THR A 30 3.80 10.14 -4.25
C THR A 30 2.67 11.11 -4.53
N TYR A 31 2.84 12.41 -4.30
CA TYR A 31 1.85 13.41 -4.71
C TYR A 31 1.64 13.39 -6.23
N PHE A 32 2.72 13.30 -7.02
CA PHE A 32 2.60 13.16 -8.48
C PHE A 32 1.84 11.89 -8.87
N LYS A 33 2.13 10.75 -8.23
CA LYS A 33 1.40 9.49 -8.49
C LYS A 33 -0.06 9.57 -8.07
N ALA A 34 -0.37 10.21 -6.95
CA ALA A 34 -1.74 10.42 -6.49
C ALA A 34 -2.52 11.26 -7.52
N TYR A 35 -1.92 12.36 -7.98
CA TYR A 35 -2.48 13.19 -9.04
C TYR A 35 -2.70 12.41 -10.34
N TYR A 36 -1.70 11.67 -10.81
CA TYR A 36 -1.79 10.84 -12.01
C TYR A 36 -2.95 9.81 -11.94
N TRP A 37 -3.16 9.20 -10.77
CA TRP A 37 -4.26 8.25 -10.55
C TRP A 37 -5.59 8.91 -10.17
N GLY A 38 -5.67 10.24 -10.12
CA GLY A 38 -6.85 10.99 -9.71
C GLY A 38 -7.29 10.71 -8.27
N VAL A 39 -6.34 10.41 -7.38
CA VAL A 39 -6.54 10.30 -5.93
C VAL A 39 -6.54 11.69 -5.33
N GLN A 40 -7.58 12.02 -4.55
CA GLN A 40 -7.62 13.26 -3.79
C GLN A 40 -6.80 13.08 -2.52
N LEU A 41 -5.58 13.61 -2.53
CA LEU A 41 -4.63 13.53 -1.42
C LEU A 41 -4.42 14.92 -0.83
N GLU A 42 -4.84 15.09 0.41
CA GLU A 42 -4.66 16.34 1.14
C GLU A 42 -3.20 16.53 1.60
N LYS A 43 -2.90 17.80 1.91
CA LYS A 43 -1.56 18.27 2.28
C LYS A 43 -1.07 17.68 3.61
N GLY A 44 0.23 17.80 3.85
CA GLY A 44 0.89 17.37 5.09
C GLY A 44 1.18 15.86 5.15
N SER A 45 0.81 15.10 4.11
CA SER A 45 1.07 13.67 4.05
C SER A 45 2.54 13.35 3.76
N GLU A 46 3.05 12.30 4.40
CA GLU A 46 4.44 11.84 4.36
C GLU A 46 4.55 10.37 3.97
N PHE A 47 5.52 10.05 3.11
CA PHE A 47 5.68 8.71 2.55
C PHE A 47 7.12 8.23 2.64
N VAL A 48 7.33 6.99 3.09
CA VAL A 48 8.65 6.34 3.04
C VAL A 48 8.54 5.09 2.18
N GLY A 49 9.13 5.12 1.00
CA GLY A 49 8.80 4.24 -0.12
C GLY A 49 7.56 4.71 -0.87
N LEU A 50 7.40 4.21 -2.09
CA LEU A 50 6.33 4.65 -2.98
C LEU A 50 5.10 3.75 -2.86
N PRO A 51 3.98 4.20 -2.26
CA PRO A 51 2.74 3.44 -2.26
C PRO A 51 2.23 3.24 -3.70
N LYS A 52 1.36 2.24 -3.87
CA LYS A 52 0.64 2.00 -5.12
C LYS A 52 -0.78 2.57 -4.99
N PHE A 53 -1.15 3.39 -5.96
CA PHE A 53 -2.54 3.82 -6.14
C PHE A 53 -3.08 3.17 -7.40
N ARG A 54 -4.35 2.76 -7.36
CA ARG A 54 -5.09 2.32 -8.55
C ARG A 54 -6.54 2.72 -8.40
N LYS A 55 -6.96 3.76 -9.13
CA LYS A 55 -8.35 4.21 -9.16
C LYS A 55 -9.03 3.65 -10.40
N THR A 56 -10.17 2.99 -10.22
CA THR A 56 -11.03 2.53 -11.30
C THR A 56 -11.73 3.74 -11.91
N PRO A 57 -11.97 3.80 -13.23
CA PRO A 57 -12.74 4.89 -13.81
C PRO A 57 -14.09 5.06 -13.10
N LYS A 58 -14.47 6.33 -12.82
CA LYS A 58 -15.70 6.74 -12.09
C LYS A 58 -15.70 6.48 -10.58
N SER A 59 -14.73 5.76 -10.03
CA SER A 59 -14.61 5.55 -8.58
C SER A 59 -13.93 6.73 -7.89
N SER A 60 -13.92 6.72 -6.55
CA SER A 60 -13.31 7.78 -5.73
C SER A 60 -12.33 7.22 -4.69
N ILE A 61 -11.22 7.94 -4.51
CA ILE A 61 -10.27 7.72 -3.43
C ILE A 61 -9.94 9.09 -2.84
N TYR A 62 -10.28 9.29 -1.57
CA TYR A 62 -9.98 10.47 -0.78
C TYR A 62 -9.12 10.10 0.43
N ILE A 63 -8.06 10.86 0.63
CA ILE A 63 -7.13 10.74 1.76
C ILE A 63 -6.97 12.11 2.40
N GLY A 64 -7.40 12.21 3.66
CA GLY A 64 -7.31 13.41 4.49
C GLY A 64 -5.89 13.86 4.80
N LYS A 65 -5.80 14.94 5.58
CA LYS A 65 -4.53 15.62 5.89
C LYS A 65 -3.61 14.72 6.71
N ASN A 66 -2.30 14.94 6.58
CA ASN A 66 -1.29 14.33 7.43
C ASN A 66 -1.31 12.78 7.42
N ALA A 67 -1.54 12.17 6.26
CA ALA A 67 -1.44 10.72 6.13
C ALA A 67 0.02 10.26 6.15
N ARG A 68 0.33 9.14 6.81
CA ARG A 68 1.67 8.57 6.87
C ARG A 68 1.70 7.13 6.40
N LEU A 69 2.31 6.87 5.24
CA LEU A 69 2.44 5.51 4.69
C LEU A 69 3.90 5.06 4.63
N LEU A 70 4.17 3.89 5.21
CA LEU A 70 5.48 3.23 5.12
C LEU A 70 5.39 2.06 4.13
N SER A 71 6.03 2.21 2.96
CA SER A 71 6.04 1.23 1.87
C SER A 71 7.41 0.62 1.60
N SER A 72 8.48 1.09 2.24
CA SER A 72 9.82 0.51 2.10
C SER A 72 10.02 -0.63 3.09
N PHE A 73 10.52 -1.79 2.63
CA PHE A 73 10.76 -2.99 3.44
C PHE A 73 11.47 -2.74 4.78
N SER A 74 12.39 -1.77 4.82
CA SER A 74 13.21 -1.44 5.99
C SER A 74 12.75 -0.23 6.79
N ALA A 75 11.59 0.36 6.45
CA ALA A 75 11.06 1.58 7.07
C ALA A 75 10.37 1.33 8.42
N ASN A 76 9.98 0.09 8.71
CA ASN A 76 9.32 -0.30 9.96
C ASN A 76 10.02 -1.56 10.51
N LEU A 77 10.26 -1.61 11.82
CA LEU A 77 10.90 -2.73 12.50
C LEU A 77 10.02 -3.97 12.60
N HIS A 78 8.70 -3.84 12.39
CA HIS A 78 7.76 -4.97 12.34
C HIS A 78 7.92 -5.84 11.08
N GLY A 79 8.81 -5.49 10.15
CA GLY A 79 9.07 -6.25 8.93
C GLY A 79 7.95 -6.07 7.90
N LEU A 80 8.13 -5.15 6.96
CA LEU A 80 7.15 -4.94 5.89
C LEU A 80 7.41 -5.93 4.77
N ASN A 81 6.40 -6.69 4.36
CA ASN A 81 6.54 -7.67 3.27
C ASN A 81 5.99 -7.16 1.92
N ARG A 82 5.39 -5.96 1.91
CA ARG A 82 4.81 -5.33 0.71
C ARG A 82 4.78 -3.82 0.84
N LYS A 83 4.53 -3.14 -0.28
CA LYS A 83 4.25 -1.69 -0.32
C LYS A 83 2.82 -1.43 0.11
N CYS A 84 2.53 -0.25 0.65
CA CYS A 84 1.15 0.16 0.81
C CYS A 84 0.45 0.22 -0.54
N MET A 85 -0.80 -0.25 -0.60
CA MET A 85 -1.63 -0.19 -1.82
C MET A 85 -3.04 0.27 -1.47
N ILE A 86 -3.54 1.27 -2.19
CA ILE A 86 -4.91 1.77 -2.05
C ILE A 86 -5.57 1.71 -3.42
N SER A 87 -6.65 0.95 -3.54
CA SER A 87 -7.29 0.70 -4.82
C SER A 87 -8.79 0.50 -4.74
N THR A 88 -9.52 1.09 -5.68
CA THR A 88 -10.90 0.71 -5.95
C THR A 88 -10.95 -0.39 -7.00
N LEU A 89 -11.96 -1.24 -6.95
CA LEU A 89 -12.13 -2.42 -7.81
C LEU A 89 -13.34 -2.30 -8.74
N ASP A 90 -14.34 -1.48 -8.39
CA ASP A 90 -15.53 -1.20 -9.20
C ASP A 90 -15.66 0.30 -9.55
N LYS A 91 -16.44 0.61 -10.59
CA LYS A 91 -16.74 1.98 -11.03
C LYS A 91 -17.51 2.81 -9.98
N ASN A 92 -18.28 2.16 -9.11
CA ASN A 92 -19.06 2.81 -8.06
C ASN A 92 -18.37 2.75 -6.69
N ALA A 93 -17.17 2.18 -6.63
CA ALA A 93 -16.46 2.01 -5.37
C ALA A 93 -15.94 3.34 -4.81
N SER A 94 -15.84 3.41 -3.48
CA SER A 94 -15.32 4.58 -2.78
C SER A 94 -14.39 4.21 -1.63
N ILE A 95 -13.28 4.92 -1.52
CA ILE A 95 -12.39 4.86 -0.36
C ILE A 95 -12.29 6.27 0.23
N THR A 96 -12.65 6.42 1.51
CA THR A 96 -12.54 7.67 2.25
C THR A 96 -11.72 7.45 3.50
N ILE A 97 -10.60 8.14 3.62
CA ILE A 97 -9.68 8.07 4.76
C ILE A 97 -9.60 9.45 5.41
N GLY A 98 -9.85 9.52 6.71
CA GLY A 98 -9.80 10.76 7.49
C GLY A 98 -8.38 11.28 7.76
N ASP A 99 -8.31 12.38 8.50
CA ASP A 99 -7.05 13.06 8.83
C ASP A 99 -6.19 12.27 9.83
N ASN A 100 -4.88 12.46 9.78
CA ASN A 100 -3.90 11.85 10.70
C ASN A 100 -3.96 10.31 10.66
N PHE A 101 -4.05 9.76 9.45
CA PHE A 101 -4.07 8.32 9.20
C PHE A 101 -2.65 7.75 9.07
N GLY A 102 -2.40 6.55 9.59
CA GLY A 102 -1.14 5.84 9.45
C GLY A 102 -1.32 4.39 9.00
N MET A 103 -0.43 3.90 8.13
CA MET A 103 -0.41 2.50 7.70
C MET A 103 0.97 2.08 7.20
N SER A 104 1.40 0.86 7.53
CA SER A 104 2.70 0.31 7.08
C SER A 104 2.51 -0.97 6.28
N GLY A 105 2.96 -1.00 5.03
CA GLY A 105 2.84 -2.17 4.16
C GLY A 105 1.40 -2.68 3.96
N GLY A 106 0.38 -1.88 4.27
CA GLY A 106 -1.00 -2.33 4.28
C GLY A 106 -1.72 -2.16 2.94
N ILE A 107 -2.79 -2.93 2.74
CA ILE A 107 -3.64 -2.90 1.56
C ILE A 107 -5.02 -2.38 1.96
N ILE A 108 -5.56 -1.46 1.18
CA ILE A 108 -6.97 -1.07 1.21
C ILE A 108 -7.52 -1.27 -0.20
N ALA A 109 -8.42 -2.24 -0.36
CA ALA A 109 -9.11 -2.52 -1.60
C ALA A 109 -10.62 -2.35 -1.39
N SER A 110 -11.33 -1.67 -2.29
CA SER A 110 -12.79 -1.51 -2.17
C SER A 110 -13.50 -1.80 -3.48
N ALA A 111 -14.47 -2.70 -3.45
CA ALA A 111 -15.44 -2.94 -4.50
C ALA A 111 -16.72 -2.13 -4.31
N LEU A 112 -17.05 -1.70 -3.09
CA LEU A 112 -18.23 -0.86 -2.80
C LEU A 112 -17.87 0.38 -1.99
N LYS A 113 -17.48 0.21 -0.72
CA LYS A 113 -17.17 1.32 0.17
C LYS A 113 -16.27 0.89 1.32
N VAL A 114 -15.15 1.59 1.48
CA VAL A 114 -14.33 1.56 2.69
C VAL A 114 -14.22 2.96 3.26
N THR A 115 -14.56 3.13 4.54
CA THR A 115 -14.41 4.38 5.27
C THR A 115 -13.56 4.16 6.51
N ILE A 116 -12.49 4.95 6.62
CA ILE A 116 -11.57 4.96 7.76
C ILE A 116 -11.64 6.35 8.38
N GLY A 117 -11.92 6.44 9.68
CA GLY A 117 -12.00 7.71 10.40
C GLY A 117 -10.64 8.39 10.58
N SER A 118 -10.66 9.58 11.18
CA SER A 118 -9.45 10.31 11.53
C SER A 118 -8.73 9.69 12.73
N ARG A 119 -7.40 9.90 12.83
CA ARG A 119 -6.53 9.39 13.90
C ARG A 119 -6.51 7.86 14.02
N VAL A 120 -6.52 7.18 12.88
CA VAL A 120 -6.45 5.71 12.81
C VAL A 120 -5.05 5.27 12.40
N MET A 121 -4.52 4.28 13.12
CA MET A 121 -3.28 3.57 12.77
C MET A 121 -3.60 2.13 12.41
N ILE A 122 -3.29 1.73 11.18
CA ILE A 122 -3.39 0.34 10.72
C ILE A 122 -2.05 -0.36 10.94
N GLY A 123 -2.12 -1.55 11.54
CA GLY A 123 -0.96 -2.41 11.79
C GLY A 123 -0.18 -2.77 10.52
N ALA A 124 1.05 -3.24 10.71
CA ALA A 124 1.91 -3.62 9.60
C ALA A 124 1.30 -4.77 8.78
N ASN A 125 1.33 -4.64 7.45
CA ASN A 125 0.90 -5.66 6.48
C ASN A 125 -0.59 -6.07 6.56
N CYS A 126 -1.45 -5.30 7.23
CA CYS A 126 -2.89 -5.56 7.24
C CYS A 126 -3.53 -5.38 5.85
N THR A 127 -4.57 -6.16 5.58
CA THR A 127 -5.42 -6.01 4.39
C THR A 127 -6.84 -5.67 4.84
N ILE A 128 -7.38 -4.57 4.30
CA ILE A 128 -8.78 -4.18 4.45
C ILE A 128 -9.43 -4.31 3.07
N THR A 129 -10.48 -5.11 2.99
CA THR A 129 -11.29 -5.32 1.77
C THR A 129 -12.74 -5.57 2.12
N ASP A 130 -13.65 -5.12 1.26
CA ASP A 130 -15.11 -5.34 1.35
C ASP A 130 -15.60 -6.40 0.34
N THR A 131 -14.68 -7.11 -0.30
CA THR A 131 -14.97 -8.17 -1.27
C THR A 131 -14.05 -9.38 -1.06
N ASP A 132 -14.57 -10.56 -1.40
CA ASP A 132 -13.81 -11.81 -1.51
C ASP A 132 -12.93 -11.85 -2.77
N SER A 133 -13.07 -10.89 -3.70
CA SER A 133 -12.32 -10.80 -4.96
C SER A 133 -12.52 -11.99 -5.91
N HIS A 134 -13.61 -12.74 -5.76
CA HIS A 134 -13.91 -13.91 -6.58
C HIS A 134 -15.26 -13.79 -7.28
N ALA A 135 -15.42 -14.50 -8.40
CA ALA A 135 -16.71 -14.63 -9.05
C ALA A 135 -17.69 -15.41 -8.16
N LEU A 136 -18.96 -14.99 -8.15
CA LEU A 136 -20.03 -15.70 -7.43
C LEU A 136 -20.25 -17.10 -7.99
N ASN A 137 -20.12 -17.24 -9.31
CA ASN A 137 -20.23 -18.53 -9.99
C ASN A 137 -18.97 -19.36 -9.74
N PHE A 138 -19.15 -20.51 -9.06
CA PHE A 138 -18.05 -21.41 -8.71
C PHE A 138 -17.27 -21.92 -9.94
N LYS A 139 -17.94 -22.01 -11.10
CA LYS A 139 -17.33 -22.42 -12.37
C LYS A 139 -16.23 -21.45 -12.80
N ASP A 140 -16.42 -20.16 -12.54
CA ASP A 140 -15.43 -19.12 -12.89
C ASP A 140 -14.30 -19.03 -11.84
N ARG A 141 -14.43 -19.72 -10.70
CA ARG A 141 -13.38 -19.80 -9.66
C ARG A 141 -12.40 -20.96 -9.86
N HIS A 142 -12.81 -22.03 -10.54
CA HIS A 142 -11.99 -23.24 -10.70
C HIS A 142 -11.45 -23.38 -12.13
N ALA A 143 -10.12 -23.42 -12.25
CA ALA A 143 -9.42 -23.70 -13.50
C ALA A 143 -9.86 -25.02 -14.18
N ASN A 144 -10.36 -26.00 -13.42
CA ASN A 144 -10.92 -27.25 -13.94
C ASN A 144 -12.13 -27.03 -14.88
N TYR A 145 -12.87 -25.92 -14.74
CA TYR A 145 -13.98 -25.58 -15.64
C TYR A 145 -13.51 -25.15 -17.04
N TYR A 146 -12.27 -24.68 -17.17
CA TYR A 146 -11.62 -24.36 -18.44
C TYR A 146 -10.81 -25.53 -19.02
N ASN A 147 -11.02 -26.77 -18.54
CA ASN A 147 -10.22 -27.96 -18.88
C ASN A 147 -8.70 -27.78 -18.63
N LEU A 148 -8.30 -26.85 -17.76
CA LEU A 148 -6.90 -26.69 -17.38
C LEU A 148 -6.52 -27.84 -16.43
N LYS A 149 -5.58 -28.69 -16.84
CA LYS A 149 -5.01 -29.74 -15.99
C LYS A 149 -4.19 -29.09 -14.86
N THR A 150 -4.86 -28.74 -13.77
CA THR A 150 -4.27 -28.06 -12.59
C THR A 150 -3.19 -28.89 -11.90
N LYS A 151 -3.18 -30.21 -12.08
CA LYS A 151 -2.16 -31.11 -11.52
C LYS A 151 -0.78 -30.94 -12.16
N ASP A 152 -0.73 -30.46 -13.41
CA ASP A 152 0.50 -30.29 -14.20
C ASP A 152 0.76 -28.82 -14.60
N TYR A 153 -0.04 -27.87 -14.08
CA TYR A 153 0.06 -26.46 -14.45
C TYR A 153 1.32 -25.83 -13.86
N LYS A 154 2.27 -25.45 -14.73
CA LYS A 154 3.38 -24.55 -14.41
C LYS A 154 3.08 -23.19 -15.01
N GLU A 155 3.09 -22.14 -14.20
CA GLU A 155 2.96 -20.77 -14.70
C GLU A 155 4.05 -20.50 -15.75
N PRO A 156 3.69 -19.97 -16.95
CA PRO A 156 4.68 -19.63 -17.95
C PRO A 156 5.44 -18.38 -17.51
N ILE A 157 6.60 -18.59 -16.87
CA ILE A 157 7.57 -17.52 -16.65
C ILE A 157 8.19 -17.19 -18.02
N LYS A 158 7.77 -16.09 -18.65
CA LYS A 158 8.49 -15.54 -19.79
C LYS A 158 9.89 -15.14 -19.32
N LYS A 159 10.92 -15.83 -19.82
CA LYS A 159 12.31 -15.33 -19.80
C LYS A 159 12.43 -14.17 -20.78
#